data_AF-A0A1E7HPL0-F1
#
_entry.id   AF-A0A1E7HPL0-F1
#
_cell.length_a   1.000
_cell.length_b   1.000
_cell.length_c   1.000
_cell.angle_alpha   90.00
_cell.angle_beta   90.00
_cell.angle_gamma   90.00
#
_symmetry.space_group_name_H-M   'P 1'
#
loop_
_entity.id
_entity.type
_entity.pdbx_description
1 polymer ?
#
loop_
_entity_poly.entity_id
_entity_poly.type
_entity_poly.pdbx_seq_one_letter_code
_entity_poly.pdbx_strand_id
1 'polypeptide(L)' 'MALVKKTIELDQEQINRIKIALKAKSEKEAINTVLKQFDTDIQLAEVTLADAGSFDFEEV' A
#
# COMPACT_ATOMS: atom_id res chain seq x y z
N MET A 1 -16.43 -7.83 -5.29
CA MET A 1 -16.04 -6.64 -4.51
C MET A 1 -16.64 -5.40 -5.16
N ALA A 2 -17.52 -4.68 -4.47
CA ALA A 2 -18.04 -3.41 -4.98
C ALA A 2 -16.93 -2.37 -4.90
N LEU A 3 -16.58 -1.73 -6.01
CA LEU A 3 -15.63 -0.62 -6.07
C LEU A 3 -16.26 0.60 -5.38
N VAL A 4 -16.12 0.68 -4.06
CA VAL A 4 -16.51 1.87 -3.30
C VAL A 4 -15.55 2.98 -3.71
N LYS A 5 -16.02 3.90 -4.57
CA LYS A 5 -15.29 5.15 -4.87
C LYS A 5 -15.30 6.01 -3.62
N LYS A 6 -14.37 5.75 -2.70
CA LYS A 6 -14.07 6.65 -1.60
C LYS A 6 -13.21 7.78 -2.17
N THR A 7 -13.74 8.99 -2.20
CA THR A 7 -12.95 10.17 -2.57
C THR A 7 -11.94 10.39 -1.45
N ILE A 8 -10.68 10.06 -1.71
CA ILE A 8 -9.58 10.41 -0.82
C ILE A 8 -9.17 11.83 -1.20
N GLU A 9 -9.38 12.78 -0.29
CA GLU A 9 -8.81 14.13 -0.42
C GLU A 9 -7.31 14.03 -0.18
N LEU A 10 -6.57 13.72 -1.24
CA LEU A 10 -5.11 13.81 -1.23
C LEU A 10 -4.74 15.26 -1.52
N ASP A 11 -3.88 15.81 -0.67
CA ASP A 11 -3.31 17.13 -0.89
C ASP A 11 -2.48 17.10 -2.19
N GLN A 12 -2.65 18.12 -3.03
CA GLN A 12 -1.92 18.25 -4.29
C GLN A 12 -0.41 18.28 -4.08
N GLU A 13 0.07 18.76 -2.94
CA GLU A 13 1.50 18.68 -2.59
C GLU A 13 1.96 17.22 -2.42
N GLN A 14 1.13 16.35 -1.83
CA GLN A 14 1.43 14.94 -1.67
C GLN A 14 1.44 14.22 -3.03
N ILE A 15 0.45 14.51 -3.90
CA ILE A 15 0.40 13.93 -5.25
C ILE A 15 1.63 14.32 -6.06
N ASN A 16 2.06 15.58 -5.98
CA ASN A 16 3.26 16.06 -6.67
C ASN A 16 4.54 15.37 -6.16
N ARG A 17 4.68 15.18 -4.83
CA ARG A 17 5.79 14.41 -4.26
C ARG A 17 5.84 12.99 -4.80
N ILE A 18 4.68 12.31 -4.85
CA ILE A 18 4.58 10.95 -5.41
C ILE A 18 4.95 10.94 -6.90
N LYS A 19 4.44 11.89 -7.70
CA LYS A 19 4.80 11.99 -9.13
C LYS A 19 6.28 12.16 -9.35
N ILE A 20 6.94 13.02 -8.56
CA ILE A 20 8.39 13.23 -8.65
C ILE A 20 9.15 11.96 -8.27
N ALA A 21 8.79 11.35 -7.14
CA ALA A 21 9.43 10.12 -6.64
C ALA A 21 9.33 8.97 -7.65
N LEU A 22 8.16 8.82 -8.30
CA LEU A 22 7.89 7.75 -9.27
C LEU A 22 8.22 8.13 -10.72
N LYS A 23 8.65 9.37 -10.98
CA LYS A 23 8.79 9.94 -12.33
C LYS A 23 7.56 9.71 -13.21
N ALA A 24 6.36 9.77 -12.62
CA ALA A 24 5.11 9.46 -13.29
C ALA A 24 4.66 10.63 -14.19
N LYS A 25 4.12 10.31 -15.37
CA LYS A 25 3.67 11.30 -16.36
C LYS A 25 2.33 11.92 -16.00
N SER A 26 1.53 11.25 -15.17
CA SER A 26 0.22 11.74 -14.72
C SER A 26 -0.06 11.44 -13.24
N GLU A 27 -0.96 12.21 -12.63
CA GLU A 27 -1.44 11.97 -11.26
C GLU A 27 -2.09 10.59 -11.13
N LYS A 28 -2.90 10.21 -12.12
CA LYS A 28 -3.55 8.90 -12.19
C LYS A 28 -2.53 7.76 -12.19
N GLU A 29 -1.45 7.90 -12.94
CA GLU A 29 -0.37 6.91 -13.01
C GLU A 29 0.37 6.79 -11.67
N ALA A 30 0.69 7.93 -11.05
CA ALA A 30 1.32 7.96 -9.73
C ALA A 30 0.45 7.25 -8.68
N ILE A 31 -0.84 7.62 -8.59
CA ILE A 31 -1.77 7.05 -7.61
C ILE A 31 -1.95 5.54 -7.85
N ASN A 32 -2.19 5.12 -9.10
CA ASN A 32 -2.38 3.71 -9.41
C ASN A 32 -1.14 2.87 -9.10
N THR A 33 0.05 3.41 -9.32
CA THR A 33 1.30 2.72 -8.99
C THR A 33 1.43 2.52 -7.49
N VAL A 34 1.18 3.56 -6.69
CA VAL A 34 1.21 3.47 -5.23
C VAL A 34 0.17 2.49 -4.69
N LEU A 35 -1.06 2.52 -5.20
CA LEU A 35 -2.11 1.60 -4.76
C LEU A 35 -1.73 0.14 -5.01
N LYS A 36 -1.15 -0.17 -6.19
CA LYS A 36 -0.67 -1.52 -6.49
C LYS A 36 0.50 -1.94 -5.60
N GLN A 37 1.39 -1.01 -5.26
CA GLN A 37 2.48 -1.28 -4.33
C GLN A 37 1.91 -1.66 -2.95
N PHE A 38 0.96 -0.87 -2.43
CA PHE A 38 0.29 -1.20 -1.17
C PHE A 38 -0.42 -2.54 -1.20
N ASP A 39 -1.14 -2.88 -2.27
CA ASP A 39 -1.80 -4.20 -2.38
C ASP A 39 -0.76 -5.33 -2.30
N THR A 40 0.40 -5.17 -2.95
CA THR A 40 1.49 -6.15 -2.92
C THR A 40 2.10 -6.26 -1.53
N ASP A 41 2.36 -5.11 -0.88
CA ASP A 41 2.96 -5.06 0.45
C ASP A 41 2.04 -5.68 1.51
N ILE A 42 0.72 -5.47 1.39
CA ILE A 42 -0.28 -6.09 2.27
C ILE A 42 -0.27 -7.61 2.08
N GLN A 43 -0.32 -8.10 0.83
CA GLN A 43 -0.25 -9.54 0.55
C GLN A 43 1.04 -10.16 1.09
N LEU A 44 2.18 -9.48 0.92
CA LEU A 44 3.45 -9.95 1.45
C LEU A 44 3.44 -10.00 2.99
N ALA A 45 2.88 -8.99 3.65
CA ALA A 45 2.75 -8.97 5.09
C ALA A 45 1.84 -10.10 5.61
N GLU A 46 0.73 -10.38 4.91
CA GLU A 46 -0.18 -11.48 5.24
C GLU A 46 0.52 -12.84 5.11
N VAL A 47 1.24 -13.08 4.02
CA VAL A 47 2.02 -14.32 3.82
C VAL A 47 3.12 -14.44 4.87
N THR A 48 3.86 -13.35 5.13
CA THR A 48 4.91 -13.33 6.16
C THR A 48 4.34 -13.63 7.53
N LEU A 49 3.16 -13.11 7.87
CA LEU A 49 2.50 -13.40 9.13
C LEU A 49 2.02 -14.86 9.21
N ALA A 50 1.51 -15.42 8.11
CA ALA A 50 1.09 -16.82 8.06
C ALA A 50 2.27 -17.78 8.22
N ASP A 51 3.43 -17.43 7.66
CA ASP A 51 4.68 -18.21 7.75
C ASP A 51 5.47 -17.92 9.03
N ALA A 52 5.17 -16.81 9.73
CA ALA A 52 5.75 -16.52 11.02
C ALA A 52 5.16 -17.50 12.05
N GLY A 53 5.91 -18.58 12.31
CA GLY A 53 5.55 -19.57 13.32
C GLY A 53 5.16 -18.92 14.65
N SER A 54 4.23 -19.54 15.37
CA SER A 54 3.83 -19.08 16.70
C SER A 54 4.96 -19.34 17.71
N PHE A 55 5.44 -18.29 18.37
CA PHE A 55 6.24 -18.44 19.58
C PHE A 55 5.29 -18.74 20.74
N ASP A 56 5.16 -20.02 21.11
CA ASP A 56 4.65 -20.39 22.43
C ASP A 56 5.77 -20.11 23.44
N PHE A 57 5.64 -19.01 24.17
CA PHE A 57 6.45 -18.78 25.35
C PHE A 57 5.91 -19.67 26.46
N GLU A 58 6.63 -20.73 26.83
CA GLU A 58 6.39 -21.40 28.12
C GLU A 58 6.83 -20.44 29.24
N GLU A 59 5.90 -20.05 30.11
CA GLU A 59 6.22 -19.37 31.37
C GLU A 59 7.08 -20.33 32.22
N VAL A 60 8.33 -19.93 32.48
CA VAL A 60 9.27 -20.61 33.39
C VAL A 60 9.17 -20.02 34.79
#